data_AF-A0A8T4VQX1-F1
#
_entry.id   AF-A0A8T4VQX1-F1
#
_cell.length_a   1.000
_cell.length_b   1.000
_cell.length_c   1.000
_cell.angle_alpha   90.00
_cell.angle_beta   90.00
_cell.angle_gamma   90.00
#
_symmetry.space_group_name_H-M   'P 1'
#
loop_
_entity.id
_entity.type
_entity.pdbx_description
1 polymer ?
#
loop_
_entity_poly.entity_id
_entity_poly.type
_entity_poly.pdbx_seq_one_letter_code
_entity_poly.pdbx_strand_id
1 'polypeptide(L)'
;MMFDNNTYNLMAQAVEESQSLWRIKNEYKEDAKDCDECYEFWQKLEKDKEQHCEELYDLISNIVKKGPHESSTDEGIKISQ
;
A
#
# COMPACT_ATOMS: atom_id res chain seq x y z
N MET A 1 15.43 1.30 16.94
CA MET A 1 14.26 2.16 16.71
C MET A 1 13.31 1.37 15.83
N MET A 2 12.12 1.04 16.33
CA MET A 2 11.07 0.36 15.56
C MET A 2 10.53 1.37 14.53
N PHE A 3 10.14 0.90 13.35
CA PHE A 3 9.55 1.72 12.28
C PHE A 3 8.56 2.74 12.85
N ASP A 4 8.62 3.99 12.41
CA ASP A 4 7.62 4.98 12.86
C ASP A 4 6.20 4.47 12.55
N ASN A 5 5.22 4.99 13.29
CA ASN A 5 3.83 4.55 13.20
C ASN A 5 3.31 4.57 11.75
N ASN A 6 3.79 5.51 10.93
CA ASN A 6 3.37 5.62 9.54
C ASN A 6 3.93 4.50 8.67
N THR A 7 5.22 4.22 8.77
CA THR A 7 5.88 3.12 8.02
C THR A 7 5.30 1.77 8.42
N TYR A 8 5.03 1.56 9.71
CA TYR A 8 4.33 0.37 10.19
C TYR A 8 2.92 0.26 9.57
N ASN A 9 2.14 1.34 9.60
CA ASN A 9 0.77 1.34 9.04
C ASN A 9 0.77 1.04 7.54
N LEU A 10 1.73 1.58 6.77
CA LEU A 10 1.86 1.30 5.35
C LEU A 10 2.18 -0.17 5.08
N MET A 11 3.13 -0.75 5.84
CA MET A 11 3.43 -2.18 5.70
C MET A 11 2.25 -3.07 6.11
N ALA A 12 1.53 -2.70 7.17
CA ALA A 12 0.33 -3.41 7.58
C ALA A 12 -0.76 -3.36 6.49
N GLN A 13 -1.00 -2.19 5.90
CA GLN A 13 -1.94 -2.06 4.79
C GLN A 13 -1.51 -2.89 3.57
N ALA A 14 -0.21 -2.91 3.24
CA ALA A 14 0.31 -3.71 2.14
C ALA A 14 0.04 -5.20 2.34
N VAL A 15 0.15 -5.71 3.58
CA VAL A 15 -0.18 -7.10 3.90
C VAL A 15 -1.67 -7.37 3.70
N GLU A 16 -2.55 -6.50 4.21
CA GLU A 16 -4.01 -6.65 4.07
C GLU A 16 -4.45 -6.67 2.60
N GLU A 17 -3.94 -5.73 1.78
CA GLU A 17 -4.25 -5.69 0.35
C GLU A 17 -3.74 -6.93 -0.38
N SER A 18 -2.51 -7.37 -0.09
CA SER A 18 -1.91 -8.57 -0.70
C SER A 18 -2.72 -9.82 -0.39
N GLN A 19 -3.16 -9.98 0.87
CA GLN A 19 -3.98 -11.11 1.29
C GLN A 19 -5.37 -11.07 0.64
N SER A 20 -6.00 -9.89 0.59
CA SER A 20 -7.29 -9.72 -0.07
C SER A 20 -7.20 -10.01 -1.56
N LEU A 21 -6.14 -9.55 -2.24
CA LEU A 21 -5.90 -9.81 -3.66
C LEU A 21 -5.73 -11.31 -3.92
N TRP A 22 -4.98 -12.00 -3.06
CA TRP A 22 -4.81 -13.45 -3.17
C TRP A 22 -6.17 -14.18 -3.07
N ARG A 23 -7.02 -13.83 -2.09
CA ARG A 23 -8.34 -14.47 -1.96
C ARG A 23 -9.24 -14.20 -3.17
N ILE A 24 -9.22 -12.98 -3.72
CA ILE A 24 -9.97 -12.66 -4.94
C ILE A 24 -9.50 -13.52 -6.12
N LYS A 25 -8.18 -13.65 -6.29
CA LYS A 25 -7.58 -14.42 -7.39
C LYS A 25 -7.86 -15.92 -7.33
N ASN A 26 -7.90 -16.49 -6.12
CA ASN A 26 -7.91 -17.94 -5.94
C ASN A 26 -9.26 -18.50 -5.45
N GLU A 27 -10.13 -17.67 -4.87
CA GLU A 27 -11.36 -18.13 -4.22
C GLU A 27 -12.56 -17.33 -4.74
N TYR A 28 -12.61 -16.00 -4.53
CA TYR A 28 -13.87 -15.26 -4.65
C TYR A 28 -14.42 -15.19 -6.08
N LYS A 29 -13.55 -15.13 -7.09
CA LYS A 29 -13.99 -15.18 -8.49
C LYS A 29 -14.60 -16.55 -8.85
N GLU A 30 -14.06 -17.64 -8.32
CA GLU A 30 -14.59 -18.99 -8.54
C GLU A 30 -15.94 -19.16 -7.85
N ASP A 31 -16.07 -18.67 -6.61
CA ASP A 31 -17.32 -18.70 -5.85
C ASP A 31 -18.43 -17.85 -6.51
N ALA A 32 -18.04 -16.82 -7.28
CA ALA A 32 -18.94 -15.90 -7.96
C ALA A 32 -19.29 -16.30 -9.40
N LYS A 33 -18.82 -17.45 -9.91
CA LYS A 33 -18.97 -17.84 -11.33
C LYS A 33 -20.42 -17.92 -11.84
N ASP A 34 -21.37 -18.16 -10.95
CA ASP A 34 -22.79 -18.28 -11.27
C ASP A 34 -23.55 -16.95 -11.08
N CYS A 35 -22.84 -15.85 -10.84
CA CYS A 35 -23.37 -14.49 -10.72
C CYS A 35 -22.49 -13.52 -11.52
N ASP A 36 -22.92 -13.18 -12.74
CA ASP A 36 -22.16 -12.31 -13.65
C ASP A 36 -21.80 -10.96 -13.01
N GLU A 37 -22.76 -10.28 -12.37
CA GLU A 37 -22.53 -8.99 -11.70
C GLU A 37 -21.50 -9.12 -10.55
N CYS A 38 -21.56 -10.20 -9.78
CA CYS A 38 -20.63 -10.47 -8.70
C CYS A 38 -19.22 -10.73 -9.25
N TYR A 39 -19.13 -11.52 -10.32
CA TYR A 39 -17.86 -11.85 -10.98
C TYR A 39 -17.20 -10.61 -11.57
N GLU A 40 -17.96 -9.77 -12.27
CA GLU A 40 -17.48 -8.49 -12.81
C GLU A 40 -16.99 -7.55 -11.69
N PHE A 41 -17.71 -7.50 -10.57
CA PHE A 41 -17.26 -6.74 -9.40
C PHE A 41 -15.90 -7.25 -8.89
N TRP A 42 -15.73 -8.56 -8.73
CA TRP A 42 -14.46 -9.13 -8.26
C TRP A 42 -13.32 -8.91 -9.25
N GLN A 43 -13.58 -8.98 -10.57
CA GLN A 43 -12.58 -8.64 -11.58
C GLN A 43 -12.14 -7.17 -11.51
N LYS A 44 -13.08 -6.25 -11.25
CA LYS A 44 -12.73 -4.84 -11.04
C LYS A 44 -11.90 -4.67 -9.77
N LEU A 45 -12.36 -5.24 -8.67
CA LEU A 45 -11.69 -5.10 -7.38
C LEU A 45 -10.30 -5.75 -7.36
N GLU A 46 -10.08 -6.82 -8.12
CA GLU A 46 -8.76 -7.40 -8.34
C GLU A 46 -7.78 -6.37 -8.91
N LYS A 47 -8.16 -5.67 -9.98
CA LYS A 47 -7.32 -4.64 -10.62
C LYS A 47 -7.07 -3.46 -9.69
N ASP A 48 -8.09 -2.99 -8.99
CA ASP A 48 -7.97 -1.90 -8.02
C ASP A 48 -6.96 -2.28 -6.93
N LYS A 49 -6.97 -3.54 -6.45
CA LYS A 49 -6.04 -4.03 -5.43
C LYS A 49 -4.62 -4.28 -5.95
N GLU A 50 -4.46 -4.72 -7.19
CA GLU A 50 -3.14 -4.78 -7.84
C GLU A 50 -2.48 -3.39 -7.84
N GLN A 51 -3.23 -2.37 -8.24
CA GLN A 51 -2.76 -0.98 -8.23
C GLN A 51 -2.41 -0.53 -6.81
N HIS A 52 -3.29 -0.78 -5.81
CA HIS A 52 -2.99 -0.41 -4.42
C HIS A 52 -1.73 -1.10 -3.89
N CYS A 53 -1.51 -2.37 -4.22
CA CYS A 53 -0.29 -3.09 -3.83
C CYS A 53 0.96 -2.46 -4.45
N GLU A 54 0.91 -2.12 -5.74
CA GLU A 54 2.02 -1.44 -6.43
C GLU A 54 2.35 -0.10 -5.78
N GLU A 55 1.35 0.75 -5.55
CA GLU A 55 1.51 2.05 -4.91
C GLU A 55 2.08 1.94 -3.49
N LEU A 56 1.59 0.97 -2.70
CA LEU A 56 2.09 0.72 -1.33
C LEU A 56 3.54 0.24 -1.35
N TYR A 57 3.90 -0.69 -2.23
CA TYR A 57 5.26 -1.21 -2.33
C TYR A 57 6.24 -0.13 -2.80
N ASP A 58 5.85 0.70 -3.77
CA ASP A 58 6.67 1.81 -4.23
C ASP A 58 6.89 2.85 -3.12
N LEU A 59 5.84 3.23 -2.39
CA LEU A 59 5.94 4.17 -1.29
C LEU A 59 6.83 3.63 -0.16
N ILE A 60 6.62 2.38 0.26
CA ILE A 60 7.45 1.71 1.27
C ILE A 60 8.90 1.64 0.81
N SER A 61 9.15 1.28 -0.46
CA SER A 61 10.50 1.23 -1.04
C SER A 61 11.18 2.59 -0.98
N ASN A 62 10.46 3.65 -1.32
CA ASN A 62 10.98 5.02 -1.29
C ASN A 62 11.30 5.49 0.13
N ILE A 63 10.47 5.15 1.13
CA ILE A 63 10.72 5.47 2.54
C ILE A 63 11.97 4.73 3.04
N VAL A 64 12.06 3.43 2.76
CA VAL A 64 13.19 2.60 3.20
C VAL A 64 14.51 3.04 2.55
N LYS A 65 14.48 3.47 1.27
CA LYS A 65 15.66 3.98 0.55
C LYS A 65 16.14 5.34 1.08
N LYS A 66 15.23 6.24 1.45
CA LYS A 66 15.57 7.59 1.96
C LYS A 66 16.14 7.58 3.38
N GLY A 67 15.97 6.48 4.12
CA GLY A 67 16.43 6.34 5.49
C GLY A 67 15.64 7.22 6.48
N PRO A 68 15.72 6.95 7.79
CA PRO A 68 14.85 7.57 8.80
C PRO A 68 15.12 9.05 9.12
N HIS A 69 15.95 9.78 8.35
CA HIS A 69 16.39 11.13 8.72
C HIS A 69 16.51 12.18 7.60
N GLU A 70 15.99 11.97 6.39
CA GLU A 70 15.76 13.08 5.46
C GLU A 70 14.37 13.71 5.67
N SER A 71 14.17 14.32 6.84
CA SER A 71 13.16 15.37 7.02
C SER A 71 13.83 16.71 6.81
N SER A 72 13.39 17.43 5.78
CA SER A 72 13.65 18.85 5.49
C SER A 72 14.22 19.68 6.65
N THR A 73 15.52 19.99 6.61
CA THR A 73 16.04 21.23 7.20
C THR A 73 16.30 22.20 6.06
N ASP A 74 15.30 23.00 5.71
CA ASP A 74 15.56 24.28 5.07
C ASP A 74 14.47 25.31 5.41
N GLU A 75 14.43 25.74 6.67
CA GLU A 75 13.98 27.10 7.00
C GLU A 75 14.96 27.72 8.01
N GLY A 76 16.01 28.33 7.45
CA GLY A 76 16.70 29.53 7.91
C GLY A 76 16.83 29.78 9.41
N ILE A 77 17.96 29.35 9.99
CA ILE A 77 18.51 29.98 11.19
C ILE A 77 18.92 31.42 10.82
N LYS A 78 18.10 32.41 11.18
CA LYS A 78 18.55 33.81 11.28
C LYS A 78 19.29 33.99 12.60
N ILE A 79 20.61 33.83 12.57
CA ILE A 79 21.51 34.39 13.57
C ILE A 79 21.81 35.84 13.16
N SER A 80 21.31 36.80 13.94
CA SER A 80 21.79 38.18 13.91
C SER A 80 22.69 38.42 15.12
N GLN A 81 23.83 39.03 14.83
CA GLN A 81 24.89 39.45 15.75
C GLN A 81 24.44 40.51 16.75
#